data_AF-A0A355C8K5-F1
#
_entry.id   AF-A0A355C8K5-F1
#
_cell.length_a   1.000
_cell.length_b   1.000
_cell.length_c   1.000
_cell.angle_alpha   90.00
_cell.angle_beta   90.00
_cell.angle_gamma   90.00
#
_symmetry.space_group_name_H-M   'P 1'
#
loop_
_entity.id
_entity.type
_entity.pdbx_description
1 polymer ?
#
loop_
_entity_poly.entity_id
_entity_poly.type
_entity_poly.pdbx_seq_one_letter_code
_entity_poly.pdbx_strand_id
1 'polypeptide(L)'
;MFSKPQLEIYADDVKCSHGLTTGQLDQDALFYLQARGIPEEEARMLLMVAFTQDVVDLVRIDSLQDRLVQLINKRFRGELMRCGNCHVCK
;
A
#
# COMPACT_ATOMS: atom_id res chain seq x y z
N MET A 1 -8.18 -11.94 -2.33
CA MET A 1 -6.71 -11.96 -2.46
C MET A 1 -6.25 -13.39 -2.22
N PHE A 2 -5.49 -13.98 -3.13
CA PHE A 2 -4.91 -15.32 -2.94
C PHE A 2 -3.42 -15.15 -2.62
N SER A 3 -2.97 -15.74 -1.53
CA SER A 3 -1.56 -15.73 -1.12
C SER A 3 -1.20 -17.10 -0.58
N LYS A 4 0.01 -17.57 -0.91
CA LYS A 4 0.53 -18.88 -0.51
C LYS A 4 1.96 -18.72 0.00
N PRO A 5 2.15 -18.24 1.24
CA PRO A 5 3.48 -18.14 1.81
C PRO A 5 4.04 -19.51 2.17
N GLN A 6 5.29 -19.77 1.82
CA GLN A 6 5.96 -21.05 2.06
C GLN A 6 7.42 -20.80 2.47
N LEU A 7 7.92 -21.61 3.42
CA LEU A 7 9.30 -21.61 3.87
C LEU A 7 9.80 -23.06 3.87
N GLU A 8 10.93 -23.31 3.22
CA GLU A 8 11.67 -24.58 3.28
C GLU A 8 12.97 -24.32 4.04
N ILE A 9 13.12 -24.93 5.22
CA ILE A 9 14.22 -24.67 6.14
C ILE A 9 14.97 -25.97 6.41
N TYR A 10 16.26 -25.99 6.07
CA TYR A 10 17.14 -27.16 6.18
C TYR A 10 18.24 -27.02 7.24
N ALA A 11 18.18 -25.97 8.07
CA ALA A 11 19.19 -25.64 9.07
C ALA A 11 18.59 -25.64 10.49
N ASP A 12 19.39 -26.05 11.48
CA ASP A 12 18.91 -26.35 12.83
C ASP A 12 18.87 -25.13 13.78
N ASP A 13 19.67 -24.08 13.54
CA ASP A 13 19.74 -22.90 14.41
C ASP A 13 19.30 -21.62 13.67
N VAL A 14 18.00 -21.53 13.37
CA VAL A 14 17.41 -20.36 12.70
C VAL A 14 16.12 -19.91 13.37
N LYS A 15 15.83 -18.61 13.26
CA LYS A 15 14.54 -18.02 13.61
C LYS A 15 13.91 -17.45 12.34
N CYS A 16 12.84 -18.09 11.89
CA CYS A 16 12.11 -17.68 10.70
C CYS A 16 10.64 -17.43 11.04
N SER A 17 10.09 -16.34 10.53
CA SER A 17 8.67 -16.01 10.65
C SER A 17 8.15 -15.47 9.33
N HIS A 18 6.90 -15.73 9.03
CA HIS A 18 6.18 -15.10 7.93
C HIS A 18 4.81 -14.64 8.43
N GLY A 19 4.34 -13.52 7.91
CA GLY A 19 3.04 -12.95 8.24
C GLY A 19 2.34 -12.45 7.00
N LEU A 20 1.03 -12.66 6.95
CA LEU A 20 0.17 -12.15 5.90
C LEU A 20 -1.12 -11.67 6.54
N THR A 21 -1.52 -10.45 6.21
CA THR A 21 -2.82 -9.89 6.58
C THR A 21 -3.57 -9.49 5.32
N THR A 22 -4.87 -9.76 5.30
CA THR A 22 -5.81 -9.25 4.29
C THR A 22 -6.98 -8.61 5.02
N GLY A 23 -7.48 -7.50 4.50
CA GLY A 23 -8.54 -6.75 5.15
C GLY A 23 -9.15 -5.70 4.23
N GLN A 24 -10.20 -5.06 4.73
CA GLN A 24 -10.78 -3.87 4.13
C GLN A 24 -10.25 -2.62 4.86
N LEU A 25 -10.56 -1.44 4.34
CA LEU A 25 -10.29 -0.18 5.05
C LEU A 25 -11.02 -0.17 6.40
N ASP A 26 -10.36 0.39 7.41
CA ASP A 26 -10.91 0.58 8.75
C ASP A 26 -12.11 1.54 8.69
N GLN A 27 -13.29 1.01 9.02
CA GLN A 27 -14.54 1.76 8.96
C GLN A 27 -14.66 2.78 10.09
N ASP A 28 -14.06 2.52 11.25
CA ASP A 28 -14.07 3.46 12.37
C ASP A 28 -13.17 4.65 12.06
N ALA A 29 -12.01 4.40 11.46
CA ALA A 29 -11.13 5.46 10.96
C ALA A 29 -11.79 6.28 9.84
N LEU A 30 -12.49 5.62 8.90
CA LEU A 30 -13.23 6.29 7.85
C LEU A 30 -14.35 7.18 8.43
N PHE A 31 -15.16 6.63 9.33
CA PHE A 31 -16.22 7.36 10.02
C PHE A 31 -15.67 8.56 10.80
N TYR A 32 -14.55 8.39 11.50
CA TYR A 32 -13.90 9.47 12.24
C TYR A 32 -13.48 10.64 11.34
N LEU A 33 -12.90 10.36 10.18
CA LEU A 33 -12.52 11.38 9.20
C LEU A 33 -13.77 12.09 8.65
N GLN A 34 -14.81 11.35 8.31
CA GLN A 34 -16.08 11.90 7.82
C GLN A 34 -16.77 12.77 8.87
N ALA A 35 -16.75 12.38 10.15
CA ALA A 35 -17.31 13.15 11.25
C ALA A 35 -16.61 14.52 11.45
N ARG A 36 -15.37 14.66 10.96
CA ARG A 36 -14.65 15.94 10.90
C ARG A 36 -14.88 16.74 9.62
N GLY A 37 -15.83 16.32 8.79
CA GLY A 37 -16.22 17.01 7.55
C GLY A 37 -15.37 16.64 6.34
N ILE A 38 -14.51 15.62 6.42
CA ILE A 38 -13.75 15.15 5.25
C ILE A 38 -14.68 14.33 4.36
N PRO A 39 -14.80 14.65 3.05
CA PRO A 39 -15.60 13.86 2.12
C PRO A 39 -15.17 12.39 2.10
N GLU A 40 -16.11 11.47 1.87
CA GLU A 40 -15.83 10.03 1.87
C GLU A 40 -14.67 9.65 0.94
N GLU A 41 -14.68 10.20 -0.28
CA GLU A 41 -13.66 9.92 -1.29
C GLU A 41 -12.26 10.34 -0.83
N GLU A 42 -12.16 11.53 -0.22
CA GLU A 42 -10.91 12.04 0.34
C GLU A 42 -10.47 11.22 1.57
N ALA A 43 -11.39 10.87 2.46
CA ALA A 43 -11.09 10.06 3.64
C ALA A 43 -10.57 8.67 3.25
N ARG A 44 -11.18 8.02 2.26
CA ARG A 44 -10.70 6.75 1.70
C ARG A 44 -9.31 6.92 1.07
N MET A 45 -9.08 8.00 0.33
CA MET A 45 -7.78 8.30 -0.26
C MET A 45 -6.70 8.46 0.81
N LEU A 46 -6.99 9.20 1.89
CA LEU A 46 -6.06 9.38 3.00
C LEU A 46 -5.67 8.04 3.64
N LEU A 47 -6.65 7.16 3.89
CA LEU A 47 -6.38 5.84 4.46
C LEU A 47 -5.53 4.96 3.52
N MET A 48 -5.82 4.99 2.21
CA MET A 48 -5.03 4.23 1.23
C MET A 48 -3.59 4.76 1.11
N VAL A 49 -3.40 6.08 1.09
CA VAL A 49 -2.06 6.69 1.06
C VAL A 49 -1.29 6.36 2.33
N ALA A 50 -1.92 6.52 3.51
CA ALA A 50 -1.33 6.18 4.79
C ALA A 50 -0.89 4.70 4.85
N PHE A 51 -1.71 3.78 4.33
CA PHE A 51 -1.35 2.36 4.25
C PHE A 51 -0.09 2.10 3.40
N THR A 52 0.11 2.87 2.32
CA THR A 52 1.30 2.72 1.46
C THR A 52 2.54 3.43 1.99
N GLN A 53 2.38 4.38 2.91
CA GLN A 53 3.44 5.28 3.35
C GLN A 53 4.60 4.52 4.01
N ASP A 54 4.30 3.53 4.85
CA ASP A 54 5.31 2.72 5.55
C ASP A 54 6.32 2.06 4.59
N VAL A 55 5.86 1.66 3.39
CA VAL A 55 6.73 1.05 2.38
C VAL A 55 7.50 2.11 1.59
N VAL A 56 6.86 3.24 1.30
CA VAL A 56 7.48 4.35 0.56
C VAL A 56 8.60 4.99 1.37
N ASP A 57 8.44 5.11 2.68
CA ASP A 57 9.41 5.70 3.60
C ASP A 57 10.70 4.87 3.76
N LEU A 58 10.69 3.60 3.32
CA LEU A 58 11.90 2.79 3.27
C LEU A 58 12.86 3.21 2.13
N VAL A 59 12.37 3.98 1.16
CA VAL A 59 13.15 4.44 0.00
C VAL A 59 14.00 5.64 0.38
N ARG A 60 15.32 5.43 0.49
CA ARG A 60 16.30 6.46 0.92
C ARG A 60 16.71 7.46 -0.15
N ILE A 61 16.14 7.37 -1.35
CA ILE A 61 16.46 8.28 -2.45
C ILE A 61 15.26 9.21 -2.59
N ASP A 62 15.40 10.45 -2.12
CA ASP A 62 14.31 11.42 -2.04
C ASP A 62 13.59 11.61 -3.39
N SER A 63 14.35 11.73 -4.49
CA SER A 63 13.78 11.89 -5.83
C SER A 63 12.96 10.67 -6.29
N LEU A 64 13.30 9.47 -5.82
CA LEU A 64 12.54 8.25 -6.08
C LEU A 64 11.31 8.17 -5.17
N GLN A 65 11.45 8.55 -3.90
CA GLN A 65 10.35 8.62 -2.94
C GLN A 65 9.25 9.56 -3.44
N ASP A 66 9.63 10.79 -3.83
CA ASP A 66 8.71 11.78 -4.42
C ASP A 66 8.00 11.22 -5.65
N ARG A 67 8.75 10.57 -6.53
CA ARG A 67 8.18 9.95 -7.73
C ARG A 67 7.19 8.83 -7.39
N LEU A 68 7.46 8.02 -6.37
CA LEU A 68 6.55 6.96 -5.92
C LEU A 68 5.26 7.54 -5.35
N VAL A 69 5.36 8.57 -4.49
CA VAL A 69 4.19 9.28 -3.95
C VAL A 69 3.30 9.81 -5.08
N GLN A 70 3.90 10.43 -6.09
CA GLN A 70 3.16 10.93 -7.26
C GLN A 70 2.47 9.81 -8.05
N LEU A 71 3.14 8.67 -8.24
CA LEU A 71 2.57 7.51 -8.96
C LEU A 71 1.42 6.87 -8.18
N ILE A 72 1.56 6.72 -6.86
CA ILE A 72 0.52 6.17 -5.97
C ILE A 72 -0.72 7.05 -6.00
N ASN A 73 -0.55 8.37 -5.85
CA ASN A 73 -1.66 9.33 -5.90
C ASN A 73 -2.42 9.28 -7.24
N LYS A 74 -1.69 9.27 -8.36
CA LYS A 74 -2.30 9.14 -9.69
C LYS A 74 -3.04 7.81 -9.87
N ARG A 75 -2.51 6.72 -9.30
CA ARG A 75 -3.15 5.39 -9.35
C ARG A 75 -4.46 5.38 -8.57
N PHE A 76 -4.49 5.95 -7.37
CA PHE A 76 -5.72 6.01 -6.56
C PHE A 76 -6.78 6.97 -7.12
N ARG A 77 -6.37 8.02 -7.85
CA ARG A 77 -7.29 8.90 -8.60
C ARG A 77 -7.77 8.30 -9.93
N GLY A 78 -7.31 7.12 -10.31
CA GLY A 78 -7.67 6.48 -11.59
C GLY A 78 -6.99 7.09 -12.82
N GLU A 79 -6.08 8.05 -12.64
CA GLU A 79 -5.32 8.71 -13.73
C GLU A 79 -4.28 7.77 -14.36
N LEU A 80 -3.87 6.72 -13.63
CA LEU A 80 -3.02 5.65 -14.12
C LEU A 80 -3.84 4.36 -14.29
N MET A 81 -4.53 4.23 -15.42
CA MET A 81 -5.24 3.00 -15.80
C MET A 81 -4.27 1.86 -16.15
N ARG A 82 -3.09 2.21 -16.67
CA ARG A 82 -1.99 1.31 -17.01
C ARG A 82 -0.69 2.02 -16.66
N CYS A 83 0.24 1.31 -16.04
CA CYS A 83 1.61 1.79 -15.93
C CYS A 83 2.16 1.88 -17.37
N GLY A 84 2.25 3.08 -17.93
CA GLY A 84 2.44 3.32 -19.38
C GLY A 84 3.60 2.55 -20.04
N ASN A 85 4.63 2.16 -19.27
CA ASN A 85 5.77 1.33 -19.70
C ASN A 85 6.06 0.13 -18.77
N CYS A 86 5.12 -0.34 -17.94
CA CYS A 86 5.40 -1.48 -17.07
C CYS A 86 5.31 -2.79 -17.85
N HIS A 87 6.42 -3.51 -17.92
CA HIS A 87 6.49 -4.82 -18.58
C HIS A 87 5.70 -5.92 -17.83
N VAL A 88 5.33 -5.67 -16.56
CA VAL A 88 4.66 -6.60 -15.66
C VAL A 88 3.13 -6.57 -15.80
N CYS A 89 2.55 -5.49 -16.34
CA CYS A 89 1.10 -5.34 -16.50
C CYS A 89 0.61 -5.67 -17.92
N LYS A 90 1.39 -6.45 -18.70
CA LYS A 90 0.99 -6.98 -20.01
C LYS A 90 0.09 -8.19 -19.87
#